data_AF-A0A8T4RJV0-F1
#
_entry.id   AF-A0A8T4RJV0-F1
#
_cell.length_a   1.000
_cell.length_b   1.000
_cell.length_c   1.000
_cell.angle_alpha   90.00
_cell.angle_beta   90.00
_cell.angle_gamma   90.00
#
_symmetry.space_group_name_H-M   'P 1'
#
loop_
_entity.id
_entity.type
_entity.pdbx_description
1 polymer ?
#
loop_
_entity_poly.entity_id
_entity_poly.type
_entity_poly.pdbx_seq_one_letter_code
_entity_poly.pdbx_strand_id
1 'polypeptide(L)'
;MPKEEKKIRQAKKKTRRKTQKKKIRRTKKKVKKIRYPQYGLTKIEGIAKIQAGKLRKTKVRNTAQLLKKGATPQGRKDLAKKSRISPKLILKWVNMCDLLRVKGIGEEYSELLERAGVDTVPEIKQRNAEKLLKKMETVNKKKNLVRTLPSLNKVKSWVKQAKGLPRIVMY
;
A
#
# COMPACT_ATOMS: atom_id res chain seq x y z
N MET A 1 -43.35 -1.85 20.25
CA MET A 1 -42.25 -0.89 19.98
C MET A 1 -40.98 -1.41 19.22
N PRO A 2 -40.77 -2.71 18.86
CA PRO A 2 -39.52 -3.16 18.17
C PRO A 2 -39.32 -2.75 16.69
N LYS A 3 -40.34 -2.18 16.03
CA LYS A 3 -40.31 -1.90 14.57
C LYS A 3 -39.53 -0.62 14.21
N GLU A 4 -39.54 0.37 15.10
CA GLU A 4 -38.85 1.65 14.91
C GLU A 4 -37.32 1.53 15.02
N GLU A 5 -36.83 0.80 16.02
CA GLU A 5 -35.40 0.54 16.18
C GLU A 5 -34.80 -0.21 14.97
N LYS A 6 -35.55 -1.17 14.42
CA LYS A 6 -35.16 -1.89 13.19
C LYS A 6 -35.05 -0.94 11.99
N LYS A 7 -35.99 0.00 11.83
CA LYS A 7 -35.95 1.04 10.77
C LYS A 7 -34.73 1.96 10.94
N ILE A 8 -34.47 2.45 12.16
CA ILE A 8 -33.32 3.32 12.47
C ILE A 8 -31.99 2.58 12.18
N ARG A 9 -31.87 1.31 12.58
CA ARG A 9 -30.67 0.49 12.35
C ARG A 9 -30.44 0.22 10.86
N GLN A 10 -31.50 0.00 10.08
CA GLN A 10 -31.42 -0.14 8.63
C GLN A 10 -31.04 1.17 7.93
N ALA A 11 -31.60 2.31 8.37
CA ALA A 11 -31.25 3.63 7.87
C ALA A 11 -29.78 3.94 8.12
N LYS A 12 -29.28 3.76 9.36
CA LYS A 12 -27.86 3.91 9.73
C LYS A 12 -26.94 3.02 8.87
N LYS A 13 -27.32 1.76 8.60
CA LYS A 13 -26.57 0.85 7.69
C LYS A 13 -26.54 1.35 6.25
N LYS A 14 -27.67 1.81 5.70
CA LYS A 14 -27.76 2.37 4.33
C LYS A 14 -26.91 3.63 4.20
N THR A 15 -26.97 4.54 5.18
CA THR A 15 -26.15 5.76 5.21
C THR A 15 -24.67 5.40 5.26
N ARG A 16 -24.23 4.54 6.19
CA ARG A 16 -22.82 4.09 6.28
C ARG A 16 -22.32 3.44 4.98
N ARG A 17 -23.14 2.60 4.32
CA ARG A 17 -22.84 2.01 3.00
C ARG A 17 -22.71 3.08 1.91
N LYS A 18 -23.58 4.10 1.88
CA LYS A 18 -23.50 5.23 0.93
C LYS A 18 -22.22 6.07 1.16
N THR A 19 -21.89 6.40 2.42
CA THR A 19 -20.67 7.16 2.76
C THR A 19 -19.41 6.36 2.39
N GLN A 20 -19.40 5.06 2.66
CA GLN A 20 -18.29 4.18 2.30
C GLN A 20 -18.14 4.04 0.77
N LYS A 21 -19.25 3.89 0.02
CA LYS A 21 -19.25 3.94 -1.45
C LYS A 21 -18.74 5.28 -2.00
N LYS A 22 -19.11 6.43 -1.40
CA LYS A 22 -18.65 7.77 -1.81
C LYS A 22 -17.15 7.97 -1.53
N LYS A 23 -16.66 7.51 -0.36
CA LYS A 23 -15.22 7.47 -0.03
C LYS A 23 -14.45 6.59 -1.02
N ILE A 24 -14.94 5.38 -1.31
CA ILE A 24 -14.35 4.47 -2.32
C ILE A 24 -14.36 5.09 -3.73
N ARG A 25 -15.42 5.79 -4.14
CA ARG A 25 -15.48 6.50 -5.44
C ARG A 25 -14.49 7.66 -5.51
N ARG A 26 -14.37 8.47 -4.45
CA ARG A 26 -13.40 9.58 -4.36
C ARG A 26 -11.96 9.08 -4.36
N THR A 27 -11.64 8.03 -3.60
CA THR A 27 -10.31 7.40 -3.65
C THR A 27 -10.05 6.82 -5.04
N LYS A 28 -11.01 6.14 -5.68
CA LYS A 28 -10.88 5.64 -7.06
C LYS A 28 -10.62 6.75 -8.10
N LYS A 29 -11.22 7.94 -7.96
CA LYS A 29 -10.93 9.10 -8.83
C LYS A 29 -9.52 9.67 -8.59
N LYS A 30 -9.08 9.84 -7.34
CA LYS A 30 -7.69 10.26 -7.03
C LYS A 30 -6.66 9.24 -7.53
N VAL A 31 -6.97 7.94 -7.46
CA VAL A 31 -6.14 6.85 -7.98
C VAL A 31 -6.08 6.82 -9.52
N LYS A 32 -7.04 7.41 -10.25
CA LYS A 32 -6.97 7.48 -11.73
C LYS A 32 -5.93 8.49 -12.24
N LYS A 33 -5.46 9.44 -11.43
CA LYS A 33 -4.45 10.46 -11.78
C LYS A 33 -3.04 10.07 -11.31
N ILE A 34 -2.78 8.77 -11.18
CA ILE A 34 -1.53 8.22 -10.67
C ILE A 34 -0.45 8.29 -11.76
N ARG A 35 0.53 9.18 -11.58
CA ARG A 35 1.75 9.28 -12.39
C ARG A 35 2.93 8.65 -11.63
N TYR A 36 2.85 7.35 -11.32
CA TYR A 36 4.00 6.60 -10.81
C TYR A 36 4.15 5.26 -11.55
N PRO A 37 5.37 4.70 -11.63
CA PRO A 37 5.64 3.49 -12.40
C PRO A 37 4.81 2.31 -11.91
N GLN A 38 4.22 1.56 -12.84
CA GLN A 38 3.47 0.34 -12.52
C GLN A 38 4.35 -0.86 -12.81
N TYR A 39 4.61 -1.65 -11.79
CA TYR A 39 5.44 -2.85 -11.91
C TYR A 39 4.56 -4.10 -12.05
N GLY A 40 5.10 -5.13 -12.68
CA GLY A 40 4.53 -6.46 -12.60
C GLY A 40 4.48 -6.94 -11.16
N LEU A 41 3.51 -7.79 -10.81
CA LEU A 41 3.38 -8.28 -9.43
C LEU A 41 4.64 -9.01 -8.95
N THR A 42 5.33 -9.74 -9.83
CA THR A 42 6.55 -10.50 -9.52
C THR A 42 7.77 -9.63 -9.24
N LYS A 43 7.66 -8.32 -9.44
CA LYS A 43 8.72 -7.37 -9.09
C LYS A 43 8.69 -6.97 -7.62
N ILE A 44 7.56 -7.16 -6.94
CA ILE A 44 7.47 -6.92 -5.51
C ILE A 44 8.10 -8.10 -4.78
N GLU A 45 9.01 -7.80 -3.87
CA GLU A 45 9.64 -8.82 -3.05
C GLU A 45 8.61 -9.68 -2.31
N GLY A 46 8.82 -10.99 -2.38
CA GLY A 46 7.95 -11.98 -1.77
C GLY A 46 6.66 -12.28 -2.55
N ILE A 47 6.47 -11.74 -3.78
CA ILE A 47 5.45 -12.21 -4.71
C ILE A 47 6.06 -13.18 -5.74
N ALA A 48 5.99 -14.47 -5.45
CA ALA A 48 6.35 -15.53 -6.38
C ALA A 48 5.37 -15.62 -7.57
N LYS A 49 5.80 -16.25 -8.67
CA LYS A 49 4.98 -16.47 -9.89
C LYS A 49 3.63 -17.12 -9.57
N ILE A 50 3.59 -18.06 -8.62
CA ILE A 50 2.37 -18.74 -8.17
C ILE A 50 1.37 -17.75 -7.53
N GLN A 51 1.85 -16.88 -6.62
CA GLN A 51 1.02 -15.88 -5.96
C GLN A 51 0.56 -14.80 -6.96
N ALA A 52 1.44 -14.36 -7.85
CA ALA A 52 1.10 -13.46 -8.94
C ALA A 52 0.00 -14.06 -9.84
N GLY A 53 0.08 -15.36 -10.16
CA GLY A 53 -0.96 -16.09 -10.91
C GLY A 53 -2.31 -16.09 -10.18
N LYS A 54 -2.31 -16.40 -8.87
CA LYS A 54 -3.52 -16.33 -8.02
C LYS A 54 -4.14 -14.94 -8.00
N LEU A 55 -3.32 -13.89 -7.86
CA LEU A 55 -3.78 -12.49 -7.91
C LEU A 55 -4.34 -12.11 -9.28
N ARG A 56 -3.72 -12.56 -10.39
CA ARG A 56 -4.22 -12.35 -11.76
C ARG A 56 -5.62 -12.92 -11.97
N LYS A 57 -5.92 -14.10 -11.42
CA LYS A 57 -7.27 -14.68 -11.42
C LYS A 57 -8.30 -13.79 -10.70
N THR A 58 -7.88 -12.96 -9.74
CA THR A 58 -8.74 -11.94 -9.09
C THR A 58 -8.83 -10.61 -9.85
N LYS A 59 -8.37 -10.56 -11.11
CA LYS A 59 -8.23 -9.36 -11.96
C LYS A 59 -7.25 -8.33 -11.38
N VAL A 60 -6.17 -8.77 -10.72
CA VAL A 60 -5.05 -7.92 -10.27
C VAL A 60 -3.81 -8.30 -11.07
N ARG A 61 -3.33 -7.41 -11.93
CA ARG A 61 -2.23 -7.68 -12.87
C ARG A 61 -0.94 -6.93 -12.54
N ASN A 62 -1.02 -5.85 -11.77
CA ASN A 62 0.11 -4.99 -11.44
C ASN A 62 -0.02 -4.35 -10.05
N THR A 63 1.04 -3.68 -9.61
CA THR A 63 1.12 -3.04 -8.28
C THR A 63 0.04 -1.97 -8.06
N ALA A 64 -0.28 -1.17 -9.07
CA ALA A 64 -1.34 -0.16 -8.97
C ALA A 64 -2.73 -0.78 -8.75
N GLN A 65 -3.05 -1.88 -9.42
CA GLN A 65 -4.29 -2.62 -9.22
C GLN A 65 -4.34 -3.29 -7.85
N LEU A 66 -3.21 -3.82 -7.38
CA LEU A 66 -3.11 -4.43 -6.05
C LEU A 66 -3.37 -3.39 -4.96
N LEU A 67 -2.69 -2.24 -5.00
CA LEU A 67 -2.94 -1.13 -4.09
C LEU A 67 -4.41 -0.69 -4.13
N LYS A 68 -4.97 -0.48 -5.33
CA LYS A 68 -6.34 -0.01 -5.49
C LYS A 68 -7.38 -0.96 -4.88
N LYS A 69 -7.20 -2.27 -5.04
CA LYS A 69 -8.15 -3.27 -4.49
C LYS A 69 -7.87 -3.57 -3.01
N GLY A 70 -6.61 -3.55 -2.60
CA GLY A 70 -6.17 -3.82 -1.22
C GLY A 70 -6.13 -2.59 -0.29
N ALA A 71 -6.49 -1.40 -0.78
CA ALA A 71 -6.45 -0.17 0.01
C ALA A 71 -7.32 -0.19 1.28
N THR A 72 -8.31 -1.09 1.39
CA THR A 72 -9.20 -1.16 2.55
C THR A 72 -9.13 -2.53 3.23
N PRO A 73 -9.43 -2.64 4.54
CA PRO A 73 -9.46 -3.92 5.23
C PRO A 73 -10.37 -4.94 4.55
N GLN A 74 -11.57 -4.50 4.13
CA GLN A 74 -12.50 -5.36 3.38
C GLN A 74 -11.90 -5.81 2.05
N GLY A 75 -11.29 -4.90 1.29
CA GLY A 75 -10.66 -5.24 0.02
C GLY A 75 -9.53 -6.26 0.17
N ARG A 76 -8.73 -6.17 1.24
CA ARG A 76 -7.70 -7.17 1.56
C ARG A 76 -8.30 -8.51 1.94
N LYS A 77 -9.37 -8.53 2.76
CA LYS A 77 -10.11 -9.77 3.08
C LYS A 77 -10.68 -10.44 1.83
N ASP A 78 -11.26 -9.66 0.92
CA ASP A 78 -11.82 -10.17 -0.33
C ASP A 78 -10.73 -10.74 -1.25
N LEU A 79 -9.58 -10.06 -1.35
CA LEU A 79 -8.43 -10.56 -2.09
C LEU A 79 -7.92 -11.87 -1.47
N ALA A 80 -7.72 -11.90 -0.14
CA ALA A 80 -7.23 -13.06 0.58
C ALA A 80 -8.10 -14.30 0.34
N LYS A 81 -9.41 -14.14 0.47
CA LYS A 81 -10.39 -15.21 0.22
C LYS A 81 -10.33 -15.72 -1.22
N LYS A 82 -10.28 -14.82 -2.20
CA LYS A 82 -10.32 -15.20 -3.63
C LYS A 82 -9.00 -15.78 -4.14
N SER A 83 -7.87 -15.23 -3.68
CA SER A 83 -6.56 -15.70 -4.10
C SER A 83 -6.05 -16.86 -3.24
N ARG A 84 -6.71 -17.19 -2.12
CA ARG A 84 -6.21 -18.12 -1.09
C ARG A 84 -4.78 -17.77 -0.66
N ILE A 85 -4.57 -16.48 -0.37
CA ILE A 85 -3.30 -15.94 0.14
C ILE A 85 -3.59 -15.34 1.51
N SER A 86 -2.64 -15.45 2.44
CA SER A 86 -2.84 -14.92 3.78
C SER A 86 -3.11 -13.40 3.75
N PRO A 87 -4.05 -12.91 4.59
CA PRO A 87 -4.32 -11.47 4.69
C PRO A 87 -3.07 -10.65 5.06
N LYS A 88 -2.15 -11.25 5.85
CA LYS A 88 -0.88 -10.65 6.25
C LYS A 88 0.03 -10.38 5.05
N LEU A 89 0.18 -11.35 4.13
CA LEU A 89 0.97 -11.16 2.92
C LEU A 89 0.36 -10.11 1.99
N ILE A 90 -0.95 -10.13 1.81
CA ILE A 90 -1.63 -9.10 0.99
C ILE A 90 -1.43 -7.71 1.58
N LEU A 91 -1.52 -7.56 2.91
CA LEU A 91 -1.25 -6.28 3.55
C LEU A 91 0.20 -5.83 3.30
N LYS A 92 1.18 -6.72 3.48
CA LYS A 92 2.59 -6.43 3.20
C LYS A 92 2.80 -5.93 1.77
N TRP A 93 2.28 -6.64 0.77
CA TRP A 93 2.44 -6.22 -0.63
C TRP A 93 1.69 -4.93 -0.96
N VAL A 94 0.52 -4.70 -0.36
CA VAL A 94 -0.23 -3.44 -0.51
C VAL A 94 0.54 -2.26 0.08
N ASN A 95 1.17 -2.47 1.24
CA ASN A 95 2.04 -1.49 1.90
C ASN A 95 3.25 -1.14 1.00
N MET A 96 3.96 -2.14 0.48
CA MET A 96 5.05 -1.91 -0.49
C MET A 96 4.55 -1.16 -1.74
N CYS A 97 3.37 -1.52 -2.27
CA CYS A 97 2.76 -0.80 -3.39
C CYS A 97 2.39 0.65 -3.05
N ASP A 98 2.14 0.99 -1.79
CA ASP A 98 1.92 2.37 -1.34
C ASP A 98 3.24 3.16 -1.36
N LEU A 99 4.37 2.54 -1.00
CA LEU A 99 5.69 3.19 -1.05
C LEU A 99 6.11 3.59 -2.47
N LEU A 100 5.82 2.73 -3.46
CA LEU A 100 6.11 2.98 -4.89
C LEU A 100 5.47 4.24 -5.48
N ARG A 101 4.54 4.86 -4.75
CA ARG A 101 3.89 6.11 -5.16
C ARG A 101 4.82 7.32 -5.07
N VAL A 102 5.89 7.22 -4.28
CA VAL A 102 6.89 8.25 -4.11
C VAL A 102 7.91 8.12 -5.25
N LYS A 103 8.10 9.19 -6.02
CA LYS A 103 9.03 9.19 -7.15
C LYS A 103 10.44 8.91 -6.67
N GLY A 104 11.08 7.91 -7.26
CA GLY A 104 12.42 7.45 -6.92
C GLY A 104 12.47 6.30 -5.92
N ILE A 105 11.33 5.84 -5.40
CA ILE A 105 11.22 4.57 -4.67
C ILE A 105 10.80 3.48 -5.67
N GLY A 106 11.74 2.62 -6.03
CA GLY A 106 11.51 1.42 -6.85
C GLY A 106 11.27 0.18 -6.00
N GLU A 107 11.21 -0.99 -6.65
CA GLU A 107 11.02 -2.30 -6.01
C GLU A 107 12.02 -2.54 -4.87
N GLU A 108 13.32 -2.39 -5.14
CA GLU A 108 14.39 -2.65 -4.17
C GLU A 108 14.35 -1.68 -2.98
N TYR A 109 14.17 -0.38 -3.24
CA TYR A 109 14.06 0.61 -2.15
C TYR A 109 12.79 0.43 -1.33
N SER A 110 11.70 -0.06 -1.92
CA SER A 110 10.47 -0.37 -1.17
C SER A 110 10.69 -1.53 -0.21
N GLU A 111 11.50 -2.52 -0.58
CA GLU A 111 11.91 -3.59 0.33
C GLU A 111 12.86 -3.07 1.41
N LEU A 112 13.88 -2.29 1.04
CA LEU A 112 14.82 -1.73 2.01
C LEU A 112 14.11 -0.90 3.08
N LEU A 113 13.11 -0.10 2.68
CA LEU A 113 12.29 0.68 3.60
C LEU A 113 11.43 -0.20 4.51
N GLU A 114 10.78 -1.23 3.99
CA GLU A 114 10.03 -2.21 4.79
C GLU A 114 10.94 -2.85 5.83
N ARG A 115 12.13 -3.29 5.43
CA ARG A 115 13.12 -3.91 6.32
C ARG A 115 13.73 -2.92 7.31
N ALA A 116 13.70 -1.63 7.01
CA ALA A 116 14.06 -0.54 7.92
C ALA A 116 12.91 -0.12 8.86
N GLY A 117 11.77 -0.80 8.81
CA GLY A 117 10.60 -0.54 9.65
C GLY A 117 9.78 0.67 9.19
N VAL A 118 9.70 0.87 7.88
CA VAL A 118 8.87 1.88 7.22
C VAL A 118 8.02 1.22 6.17
N ASP A 119 6.78 0.94 6.53
CA ASP A 119 5.89 0.10 5.71
C ASP A 119 4.94 0.96 4.88
N THR A 120 4.77 2.24 5.22
CA THR A 120 3.69 3.06 4.68
C THR A 120 4.12 4.50 4.34
N VAL A 121 3.41 5.13 3.40
CA VAL A 121 3.64 6.54 3.07
C VAL A 121 3.45 7.46 4.29
N PRO A 122 2.41 7.29 5.15
CA PRO A 122 2.31 8.04 6.39
C PRO A 122 3.52 7.91 7.32
N GLU A 123 4.15 6.75 7.40
CA GLU A 123 5.36 6.58 8.21
C GLU A 123 6.54 7.36 7.62
N ILE A 124 6.76 7.30 6.30
CA ILE A 124 7.80 8.11 5.64
C ILE A 124 7.65 9.59 6.01
N LYS A 125 6.42 10.13 6.03
CA LYS A 125 6.16 11.55 6.35
C LYS A 125 6.71 11.98 7.71
N GLN A 126 6.72 11.07 8.67
CA GLN A 126 7.06 11.33 10.07
C GLN A 126 8.53 11.02 10.38
N ARG A 127 9.26 10.35 9.48
CA ARG A 127 10.67 10.01 9.72
C ARG A 127 11.59 11.22 9.53
N ASN A 128 12.62 11.28 10.37
CA ASN A 128 13.81 12.09 10.11
C ASN A 128 14.67 11.38 9.06
N ALA A 129 15.02 12.10 7.99
CA ALA A 129 15.71 11.52 6.82
C ALA A 129 17.10 10.95 7.15
N GLU A 130 17.86 11.58 8.05
CA GLU A 130 19.20 11.13 8.44
C GLU A 130 19.12 9.85 9.28
N LYS A 131 18.19 9.80 10.24
CA LYS A 131 17.95 8.59 11.03
C LYS A 131 17.44 7.45 10.15
N LEU A 132 16.59 7.74 9.16
CA LEU A 132 16.11 6.74 8.20
C LEU A 132 17.25 6.20 7.34
N LEU A 133 18.13 7.07 6.84
CA LEU A 133 19.29 6.66 6.05
C LEU A 133 20.22 5.74 6.85
N LYS A 134 20.59 6.12 8.08
CA LYS A 134 21.40 5.27 8.97
C LYS A 134 20.76 3.89 9.22
N LYS A 135 19.43 3.84 9.38
CA LYS A 135 18.71 2.56 9.50
C LYS A 135 18.80 1.72 8.22
N MET A 136 18.59 2.35 7.06
CA MET A 136 18.72 1.67 5.77
C MET A 136 20.15 1.16 5.54
N GLU A 137 21.18 1.92 5.93
CA GLU A 137 22.58 1.47 5.90
C GLU A 137 22.79 0.21 6.73
N THR A 138 22.35 0.21 8.00
CA THR A 138 22.49 -0.96 8.89
C THR A 138 21.75 -2.19 8.35
N VAL A 139 20.56 -1.99 7.80
CA VAL A 139 19.77 -3.08 7.20
C VAL A 139 20.45 -3.59 5.94
N ASN A 140 20.94 -2.71 5.07
CA ASN A 140 21.57 -3.10 3.82
C ASN A 140 22.91 -3.81 4.06
N LYS A 141 23.70 -3.38 5.05
CA LYS A 141 24.92 -4.10 5.46
C LYS A 141 24.66 -5.55 5.86
N LYS A 142 23.49 -5.83 6.45
CA LYS A 142 23.13 -7.18 6.90
C LYS A 142 22.48 -8.05 5.82
N LYS A 143 21.77 -7.42 4.87
CA LYS A 143 20.86 -8.13 3.96
C LYS A 143 21.15 -7.92 2.48
N ASN A 144 22.05 -7.00 2.12
CA ASN A 144 22.47 -6.68 0.75
C ASN A 144 21.28 -6.51 -0.22
N LEU A 145 20.30 -5.70 0.19
CA LEU A 145 19.03 -5.52 -0.53
C LEU A 145 19.16 -4.59 -1.75
N VAL A 146 20.08 -3.62 -1.69
CA VAL A 146 20.35 -2.69 -2.78
C VAL A 146 21.85 -2.63 -3.05
N ARG A 147 22.21 -2.53 -4.34
CA ARG A 147 23.60 -2.31 -4.76
C ARG A 147 24.10 -0.92 -4.35
N THR A 148 23.22 0.09 -4.42
CA THR A 148 23.57 1.48 -4.10
C THR A 148 22.53 2.10 -3.17
N LEU A 149 23.00 2.52 -2.00
CA LEU A 149 22.19 3.23 -1.03
C LEU A 149 21.71 4.60 -1.57
N PRO A 150 20.51 5.06 -1.17
CA PRO A 150 20.05 6.38 -1.57
C PRO A 150 20.89 7.48 -0.89
N SER A 151 21.15 8.58 -1.60
CA SER A 151 21.76 9.76 -0.97
C SER A 151 20.80 10.42 0.03
N LEU A 152 21.33 11.15 1.01
CA LEU A 152 20.51 11.87 1.99
C LEU A 152 19.49 12.81 1.31
N ASN A 153 19.89 13.49 0.23
CA ASN A 153 19.01 14.36 -0.54
C ASN A 153 17.85 13.59 -1.18
N LYS A 154 18.11 12.36 -1.65
CA LYS A 154 17.06 11.48 -2.19
C LYS A 154 16.06 11.08 -1.10
N VAL A 155 16.54 10.75 0.10
CA VAL A 155 15.68 10.43 1.26
C VAL A 155 14.88 11.65 1.71
N LYS A 156 15.50 12.83 1.80
CA LYS A 156 14.81 14.11 2.09
C LYS A 156 13.71 14.39 1.05
N SER A 157 13.98 14.13 -0.23
CA SER A 157 12.99 14.23 -1.30
C SER A 157 11.83 13.26 -1.11
N TRP A 158 12.09 11.99 -0.73
CA TRP A 158 11.03 11.02 -0.43
C TRP A 158 10.12 11.49 0.70
N VAL A 159 10.68 12.01 1.79
CA VAL A 159 9.92 12.57 2.91
C VAL A 159 9.06 13.75 2.47
N LYS A 160 9.63 14.69 1.69
CA LYS A 160 8.90 15.84 1.14
C LYS A 160 7.75 15.41 0.23
N GLN A 161 8.00 14.50 -0.70
CA GLN A 161 6.97 13.96 -1.59
C GLN A 161 5.88 13.21 -0.84
N ALA A 162 6.28 12.38 0.14
CA ALA A 162 5.35 11.64 0.98
C ALA A 162 4.35 12.61 1.62
N LYS A 163 4.80 13.74 2.19
CA LYS A 163 3.92 14.76 2.83
C LYS A 163 2.79 15.23 1.92
N GLY A 164 3.06 15.43 0.63
CA GLY A 164 2.06 15.82 -0.38
C GLY A 164 1.12 14.71 -0.85
N LEU A 165 1.42 13.44 -0.54
CA LEU A 165 0.60 12.32 -0.97
C LEU A 165 -0.61 12.08 -0.04
N PRO A 166 -1.82 11.86 -0.58
CA PRO A 166 -2.96 11.47 0.22
C PRO A 166 -2.78 10.06 0.78
N ARG A 167 -3.34 9.80 1.96
CA ARG A 167 -3.43 8.43 2.50
C ARG A 167 -4.36 7.60 1.62
N ILE A 168 -3.87 6.46 1.13
CA ILE A 168 -4.66 5.50 0.34
C ILE A 168 -5.00 4.27 1.18
N VAL A 169 -4.01 3.68 1.87
CA VAL A 169 -4.21 2.48 2.67
C VAL A 169 -4.89 2.82 3.99
N MET A 170 -6.00 2.13 4.23
CA MET A 170 -6.80 2.15 5.46
C MET A 170 -6.54 0.87 6.25
N TYR A 171 -6.42 0.99 7.56
CA TYR A 171 -6.17 -0.09 8.51
C TYR A 171 -7.45 -0.37 9.29
#